data_AF-A0A398CYN8-F1
#
_entry.id   AF-A0A398CYN8-F1
#
_cell.length_a   1.000
_cell.length_b   1.000
_cell.length_c   1.000
_cell.angle_alpha   90.00
_cell.angle_beta   90.00
_cell.angle_gamma   90.00
#
_symmetry.space_group_name_H-M   'P 1'
#
loop_
_entity.id
_entity.type
_entity.pdbx_description
1 polymer ?
#
loop_
_entity_poly.entity_id
_entity_poly.type
_entity_poly.pdbx_seq_one_letter_code
_entity_poly.pdbx_strand_id
1 'polypeptide(L)'
;MLESLERTSYRNYEIVVIDNGSDDAETIRYLGSLRHRVLAIPNPNGRFNYAYIHNEAVKRIDSEYVLFLNNDTVALKPEWLSQMVGYAHRKEQARRARLLFPDGRIQHAGITHGFYKGMQAFL
;
A
#
# COMPACT_ATOMS: atom_id res chain seq x y z
N MET A 1 1.27 -4.30 11.47
CA MET A 1 0.66 -3.70 10.27
C MET A 1 -0.72 -4.27 9.94
N LEU A 2 -0.85 -5.55 9.53
CA LEU A 2 -2.10 -6.08 8.94
C LEU A 2 -3.35 -5.83 9.81
N GLU A 3 -3.26 -6.13 11.10
CA GLU A 3 -4.34 -5.86 12.07
C GLU A 3 -4.80 -4.39 12.04
N SER A 4 -3.87 -3.44 11.89
CA SER A 4 -4.25 -2.01 11.80
C SER A 4 -5.01 -1.68 10.52
N LEU A 5 -4.67 -2.32 9.40
CA LEU A 5 -5.38 -2.11 8.13
C LEU A 5 -6.81 -2.63 8.19
N GLU A 6 -7.00 -3.76 8.88
CA GLU A 6 -8.30 -4.42 9.05
C GLU A 6 -9.28 -3.65 9.95
N ARG A 7 -8.78 -2.69 10.72
CA ARG A 7 -9.60 -1.77 11.51
C ARG A 7 -10.23 -0.65 10.67
N THR A 8 -10.01 -0.64 9.35
CA THR A 8 -10.62 0.35 8.48
C THR A 8 -12.14 0.23 8.42
N SER A 9 -12.83 1.36 8.28
CA SER A 9 -14.28 1.41 8.07
C SER A 9 -14.69 1.10 6.63
N TYR A 10 -13.78 1.17 5.67
CA TYR A 10 -14.03 0.82 4.27
C TYR A 10 -14.12 -0.70 4.11
N ARG A 11 -15.17 -1.22 3.46
CA ARG A 11 -15.41 -2.68 3.40
C ARG A 11 -15.06 -3.34 2.07
N ASN A 12 -14.98 -2.57 0.98
CA ASN A 12 -14.75 -3.10 -0.35
C ASN A 12 -13.26 -3.10 -0.73
N TYR A 13 -12.45 -3.89 -0.04
CA TYR A 13 -11.01 -3.99 -0.30
C TYR A 13 -10.51 -5.42 -0.15
N GLU A 14 -9.40 -5.72 -0.81
CA GLU A 14 -8.59 -6.90 -0.56
C GLU A 14 -7.18 -6.50 -0.12
N ILE A 15 -6.56 -7.33 0.71
CA ILE A 15 -5.13 -7.22 1.02
C ILE A 15 -4.43 -8.36 0.29
N VAL A 16 -3.47 -8.00 -0.55
CA VAL A 16 -2.58 -8.94 -1.23
C VAL A 16 -1.16 -8.67 -0.73
N VAL A 17 -0.54 -9.68 -0.11
CA VAL A 17 0.85 -9.62 0.33
C VAL A 17 1.74 -10.11 -0.80
N ILE A 18 2.79 -9.36 -1.11
CA ILE A 18 3.78 -9.79 -2.11
C ILE A 18 5.01 -10.31 -1.36
N ASP A 19 5.30 -11.59 -1.53
CA ASP A 19 6.52 -12.22 -1.06
C ASP A 19 7.59 -12.10 -2.16
N ASN A 20 8.67 -11.37 -1.86
CA ASN A 20 9.79 -11.17 -2.77
C ASN A 20 10.83 -12.30 -2.70
N GLY A 21 10.37 -13.54 -2.51
CA GLY A 21 11.24 -14.71 -2.45
C GLY A 21 11.95 -14.85 -1.10
N SER A 22 11.21 -14.70 0.01
CA SER A 22 11.70 -15.04 1.34
C SER A 22 12.24 -16.48 1.39
N ASP A 23 13.43 -16.65 1.98
CA ASP A 23 14.11 -17.93 2.18
C ASP A 23 14.18 -18.34 3.67
N ASP A 24 13.87 -17.40 4.56
CA ASP A 24 13.73 -17.66 5.99
C ASP A 24 12.47 -18.51 6.31
N ALA A 25 12.69 -19.62 7.01
CA ALA A 25 11.66 -20.60 7.32
C ALA A 25 10.56 -20.06 8.25
N GLU A 26 10.89 -19.11 9.13
CA GLU A 26 9.88 -18.46 9.98
C GLU A 26 8.96 -17.55 9.15
N THR A 27 9.55 -16.78 8.23
CA THR A 27 8.83 -15.90 7.31
C THR A 27 7.89 -16.69 6.39
N ILE A 28 8.38 -17.78 5.78
CA ILE A 28 7.55 -18.65 4.93
C ILE A 28 6.37 -19.22 5.72
N ARG A 29 6.61 -19.67 6.96
CA ARG A 29 5.56 -20.20 7.83
C ARG A 29 4.54 -19.12 8.20
N TYR A 30 5.00 -17.92 8.53
CA TYR A 30 4.15 -16.77 8.82
C TYR A 30 3.26 -16.44 7.63
N LEU A 31 3.84 -16.27 6.44
CA LEU A 31 3.13 -15.98 5.20
C LEU A 31 2.08 -17.06 4.88
N GLY A 32 2.43 -18.34 5.06
CA GLY A 32 1.51 -19.47 4.86
C GLY A 32 0.35 -19.54 5.87
N SER A 33 0.46 -18.85 7.00
CA SER A 33 -0.60 -18.75 8.02
C SER A 33 -1.52 -17.54 7.84
N LEU A 34 -1.19 -16.62 6.93
CA LEU A 34 -2.02 -15.45 6.66
C LEU A 34 -3.34 -15.86 6.00
N ARG A 35 -4.42 -15.22 6.44
CA ARG A 35 -5.73 -15.32 5.77
C ARG A 35 -5.79 -14.57 4.43
N HIS A 36 -4.80 -13.72 4.16
CA HIS A 36 -4.72 -12.90 2.97
C HIS A 36 -4.05 -13.65 1.83
N ARG A 37 -4.35 -13.24 0.60
CA ARG A 37 -3.67 -13.77 -0.58
C ARG A 37 -2.19 -13.39 -0.54
N VAL A 38 -1.31 -14.36 -0.73
CA VAL A 38 0.14 -14.15 -0.86
C VAL A 38 0.56 -14.43 -2.30
N LEU A 39 1.28 -13.48 -2.92
CA LEU A 39 1.87 -13.64 -4.24
C LEU A 39 3.38 -13.77 -4.11
N ALA A 40 3.93 -14.94 -4.42
CA ALA A 40 5.37 -15.12 -4.56
C ALA A 40 5.84 -14.51 -5.89
N ILE A 41 6.62 -13.44 -5.81
CA ILE A 41 7.18 -12.68 -6.95
C ILE A 41 8.65 -12.36 -6.62
N PRO A 42 9.57 -13.31 -6.79
CA PRO A 42 10.99 -13.06 -6.62
C PRO A 42 11.51 -12.15 -7.74
N ASN A 43 12.51 -11.36 -7.42
CA ASN A 43 13.22 -10.59 -8.44
C ASN A 43 14.01 -11.50 -9.40
N PRO A 44 14.06 -11.14 -10.70
CA PRO A 44 14.90 -11.85 -11.64
C PRO A 44 16.37 -11.69 -11.25
N ASN A 45 17.11 -12.79 -11.32
CA ASN A 45 18.57 -12.84 -11.09
C ASN A 45 19.01 -12.38 -9.68
N GLY A 46 18.12 -12.43 -8.68
CA GLY A 46 18.44 -12.06 -7.29
C GLY A 46 18.74 -10.58 -7.06
N ARG A 47 18.52 -9.71 -8.06
CA ARG A 47 18.75 -8.26 -7.94
C ARG A 47 17.45 -7.56 -7.57
N PHE A 48 17.42 -6.97 -6.39
CA PHE A 48 16.23 -6.28 -5.89
C PHE A 48 15.75 -5.17 -6.84
N ASN A 49 14.49 -5.26 -7.27
CA ASN A 49 13.79 -4.27 -8.07
C ASN A 49 12.34 -4.13 -7.58
N TYR A 50 12.08 -3.07 -6.82
CA TYR A 50 10.76 -2.82 -6.23
C TYR A 50 9.67 -2.58 -7.29
N ALA A 51 10.00 -1.88 -8.38
CA ALA A 51 9.05 -1.59 -9.45
C ALA A 51 8.63 -2.86 -10.21
N TYR A 52 9.58 -3.77 -10.45
CA TYR A 52 9.29 -5.06 -11.08
C TYR A 52 8.27 -5.86 -10.27
N ILE A 53 8.51 -6.04 -8.97
CA ILE A 53 7.63 -6.79 -8.07
C ILE A 53 6.19 -6.24 -8.13
N HIS A 54 6.04 -4.92 -8.00
CA HIS A 54 4.74 -4.28 -8.00
C HIS A 54 4.03 -4.38 -9.35
N ASN A 55 4.77 -4.18 -10.45
CA ASN A 55 4.20 -4.29 -11.80
C ASN A 55 3.73 -5.72 -12.09
N GLU A 56 4.48 -6.74 -11.66
CA GLU A 56 4.05 -8.13 -11.79
C GLU A 56 2.86 -8.48 -10.90
N ALA A 57 2.77 -7.87 -9.70
CA ALA A 57 1.62 -8.06 -8.82
C ALA A 57 0.34 -7.44 -9.40
N VAL A 58 0.42 -6.22 -9.94
CA VAL A 58 -0.74 -5.51 -10.52
C VAL A 58 -1.36 -6.31 -11.66
N LYS A 59 -0.57 -7.02 -12.47
CA LYS A 59 -1.09 -7.90 -13.54
C LYS A 59 -1.98 -9.04 -13.03
N ARG A 60 -1.93 -9.36 -11.73
CA ARG A 60 -2.66 -10.47 -11.08
C ARG A 60 -3.80 -9.99 -10.17
N ILE A 61 -4.05 -8.68 -10.16
CA ILE A 61 -5.07 -8.00 -9.36
C ILE A 61 -6.16 -7.48 -10.30
N ASP A 62 -7.41 -7.73 -9.95
CA ASP A 62 -8.58 -7.23 -10.65
C ASP A 62 -9.31 -6.24 -9.72
N SER A 63 -8.82 -5.00 -9.70
CA SER A 63 -9.34 -3.93 -8.85
C SER A 63 -9.27 -2.61 -9.58
N GLU A 64 -10.30 -1.77 -9.41
CA GLU A 64 -10.35 -0.43 -10.00
C GLU A 64 -9.24 0.49 -9.47
N TYR A 65 -8.87 0.32 -8.20
CA TYR A 65 -7.81 1.06 -7.54
C TYR A 65 -6.79 0.12 -6.92
N VAL A 66 -5.51 0.44 -7.09
CA VAL A 66 -4.41 -0.26 -6.41
C VAL A 66 -3.70 0.73 -5.48
N LEU A 67 -3.57 0.32 -4.22
CA LEU A 67 -2.77 1.03 -3.22
C LEU A 67 -1.50 0.24 -2.94
N PHE A 68 -0.35 0.82 -3.25
CA PHE A 68 0.93 0.29 -2.80
C PHE A 68 1.21 0.75 -1.37
N LEU A 69 1.50 -0.21 -0.50
CA LEU A 69 1.71 0.03 0.92
C LEU A 69 2.90 -0.78 1.41
N ASN A 70 3.83 -0.13 2.11
CA ASN A 70 4.97 -0.81 2.71
C ASN A 70 4.55 -1.62 3.94
N ASN A 71 5.29 -2.70 4.21
CA ASN A 71 5.04 -3.62 5.32
C ASN A 71 5.28 -3.03 6.72
N ASP A 72 5.95 -1.88 6.80
CA ASP A 72 6.29 -1.13 8.02
C ASP A 72 5.30 0.00 8.35
N THR A 73 4.12 -0.01 7.71
CA THR A 73 3.09 1.01 7.92
C THR A 73 2.04 0.60 8.96
N VAL A 74 1.40 1.59 9.57
CA VAL A 74 0.29 1.39 10.51
C VAL A 74 -0.81 2.38 10.20
N ALA A 75 -2.05 1.91 10.04
CA ALA A 75 -3.21 2.77 9.90
C ALA A 75 -3.63 3.31 11.28
N LEU A 76 -3.71 4.63 11.41
CA LEU A 76 -4.00 5.30 12.69
C LEU A 76 -5.49 5.56 12.92
N LYS A 77 -6.26 5.74 11.84
CA LYS A 77 -7.69 6.10 11.90
C LYS A 77 -8.50 5.11 11.06
N PRO A 78 -9.68 4.66 11.50
CA PRO A 78 -10.51 3.74 10.73
C PRO A 78 -10.87 4.27 9.33
N GLU A 79 -11.05 5.58 9.18
CA GLU A 79 -11.55 6.20 7.94
C GLU A 79 -10.47 6.40 6.86
N TRP A 80 -9.21 6.02 7.13
CA TRP A 80 -8.07 6.30 6.26
C TRP A 80 -8.28 5.85 4.81
N LEU A 81 -8.77 4.62 4.60
CA LEU A 81 -8.97 4.06 3.27
C LEU A 81 -10.18 4.70 2.56
N SER A 82 -11.28 4.92 3.29
CA SER A 82 -12.46 5.63 2.78
C SER A 82 -12.09 7.03 2.28
N GLN A 83 -11.24 7.75 3.02
CA GLN A 83 -10.75 9.07 2.61
C GLN A 83 -9.91 8.98 1.33
N MET A 84 -8.99 8.02 1.24
CA MET A 84 -8.16 7.84 0.05
C MET A 84 -8.98 7.48 -1.19
N VAL A 85 -9.94 6.57 -1.07
CA VAL A 85 -10.84 6.20 -2.18
C VAL A 85 -11.68 7.40 -2.62
N GLY A 86 -12.19 8.19 -1.66
CA GLY A 86 -12.92 9.43 -1.95
C GLY A 86 -12.08 10.45 -2.72
N TYR A 87 -10.77 10.51 -2.44
CA TYR A 87 -9.85 11.35 -3.21
C TYR A 87 -9.50 10.79 -4.58
N ALA A 88 -9.38 9.46 -4.72
CA ALA A 88 -9.04 8.80 -5.98
C ALA A 88 -10.11 8.97 -7.07
N HIS A 89 -11.39 9.11 -6.68
CA HIS A 89 -12.50 9.39 -7.60
C HIS A 89 -12.38 10.72 -8.35
N ARG A 90 -11.59 11.68 -7.85
CA ARG A 90 -11.31 12.95 -8.55
C ARG A 90 -10.22 12.67 -9.59
N LYS A 91 -10.68 12.37 -10.81
CA LYS A 91 -9.86 11.94 -11.96
C LYS A 91 -8.55 12.73 -12.08
N GLU A 92 -7.48 11.94 -12.29
CA GLU A 92 -6.26 12.25 -13.07
C GLU A 92 -4.89 12.12 -12.39
N GLN A 93 -4.76 11.81 -11.09
CA GLN A 93 -3.41 11.72 -10.49
C GLN A 93 -3.28 10.64 -9.42
N ALA A 94 -2.15 9.93 -9.43
CA ALA A 94 -1.73 9.06 -8.34
C ALA A 94 -1.58 9.88 -7.06
N ARG A 95 -2.24 9.45 -5.98
CA ARG A 95 -2.21 10.14 -4.69
C ARG A 95 -1.48 9.28 -3.66
N ARG A 96 -0.69 9.91 -2.79
CA ARG A 96 -0.07 9.27 -1.63
C ARG A 96 -0.72 9.78 -0.35
N ALA A 97 -0.94 8.88 0.61
CA ALA A 97 -1.38 9.24 1.94
C ALA A 97 -0.30 10.06 2.67
N ARG A 98 -0.71 10.81 3.70
CA ARG A 98 0.22 11.36 4.67
C ARG A 98 0.80 10.22 5.51
N LEU A 99 2.12 10.12 5.53
CA LEU A 99 2.87 9.17 6.36
C LEU A 99 3.50 9.91 7.53
N LEU A 100 3.38 9.34 8.72
CA LEU A 100 4.03 9.81 9.94
C LEU A 100 5.08 8.78 10.35
N PHE A 101 6.22 9.24 10.84
CA PHE A 101 7.15 8.41 11.60
C PHE A 101 6.51 7.99 12.93
N PRO A 102 7.04 6.93 13.59
CA PRO A 102 6.56 6.50 14.91
C PRO A 102 6.60 7.58 15.99
N ASP A 103 7.48 8.58 15.85
CA ASP A 103 7.60 9.74 16.75
C ASP A 103 6.59 10.88 16.44
N GLY A 104 5.67 10.65 15.51
CA GLY A 104 4.64 11.60 15.11
C GLY A 104 5.09 12.67 14.12
N ARG A 105 6.39 12.71 13.75
CA ARG A 105 6.86 13.62 12.70
C ARG A 105 6.34 13.19 11.33
N ILE A 106 6.12 14.15 10.44
CA ILE A 106 5.74 13.85 9.05
C ILE A 106 6.92 13.17 8.35
N GLN A 107 6.73 11.93 7.92
CA GLN A 107 7.65 11.22 7.03
C GLN A 107 7.42 11.63 5.58
N HIS A 108 6.15 11.82 5.21
CA HIS A 108 5.74 12.30 3.88
C HIS A 108 4.38 12.99 3.97
N ALA A 109 4.27 14.24 3.51
CA ALA A 109 3.01 15.01 3.52
C ALA A 109 2.12 14.77 2.28
N GLY A 110 2.48 13.81 1.43
CA GLY A 110 1.95 13.68 0.06
C GLY A 110 2.68 14.62 -0.90
N ILE A 111 3.02 14.13 -2.10
CA ILE A 111 3.46 14.97 -3.23
C ILE A 111 2.38 14.89 -4.30
N THR A 112 1.85 16.05 -4.69
CA THR A 112 0.97 16.21 -5.85
C THR A 112 1.84 16.33 -7.11
N HIS A 113 1.69 15.41 -8.07
CA HIS A 113 2.31 15.56 -9.39
C HIS A 113 1.28 16.13 -10.37
N GLY A 114 1.32 17.46 -10.55
CA GLY A 114 0.49 18.18 -11.50
C GLY A 114 -0.09 19.47 -10.91
N PHE A 115 0.76 20.48 -10.71
CA PHE A 115 0.32 21.85 -10.43
C PHE A 115 0.26 22.64 -11.74
N TYR A 116 -0.90 22.67 -12.39
CA TYR A 116 -1.31 23.85 -13.14
C TYR A 116 -2.60 24.38 -12.49
N LYS A 117 -2.39 25.45 -11.69
CA LYS A 117 -3.38 26.27 -10.99
C LYS A 117 -4.18 25.61 -9.85
N GLY A 118 -3.73 25.88 -8.63
CA GLY A 118 -4.63 26.29 -7.55
C GLY A 118 -4.96 25.25 -6.46
N MET A 119 -4.66 25.68 -5.23
CA MET A 119 -5.24 25.27 -3.94
C MET A 119 -4.50 24.20 -3.12
N GLN A 120 -4.01 24.66 -1.97
CA GLN A 120 -3.54 23.87 -0.83
C GLN A 120 -4.70 23.09 -0.20
N ALA A 121 -4.42 21.92 0.36
CA ALA A 121 -5.29 21.33 1.38
C ALA A 121 -4.42 20.60 2.42
N PHE A 122 -4.38 21.19 3.62
CA PHE A 122 -4.00 20.52 4.86
C PHE A 122 -5.05 19.48 5.22
N LEU A 123 -4.63 18.32 5.76
CA LEU A 123 -5.24 17.64 6.92
C LEU A 123 -4.33 16.52 7.45
#